data_AF-A0A2J9EX52-F1
#
_entry.id   AF-A0A2J9EX52-F1
#
_cell.length_a   1.000
_cell.length_b   1.000
_cell.length_c   1.000
_cell.angle_alpha   90.00
_cell.angle_beta   90.00
_cell.angle_gamma   90.00
#
_symmetry.space_group_name_H-M   'P 1'
#
loop_
_entity.id
_entity.type
_entity.pdbx_description
1 polymer ?
#
loop_
_entity_poly.entity_id
_entity_poly.type
_entity_poly.pdbx_seq_one_letter_code
_entity_poly.pdbx_strand_id
1 'polypeptide(L)'
;MLTSDIPTSEVIRWLEKGVSLHDESDTICKFCHNNFNLEDVKDSIRRYKEDSKQKDIFRLEAIKECLDSNIKNIDNAERIKGNLSVLGCSKEEIDKIFNFDYLEYTTHLMEEIERKILNMDKSIKIEDYILEFEKEVSKRSKEIQDIHKKKLDEINTSIGNIERITKGTIAIAIEEANISEKIKNIQKNEAEIEKIENRNKELLGEIRTLEESKSEYIDFMDFLNEVLSSLGIQITLSLKDNNYYLRHTLEDCDLTIDNISEGEKNLLALLYFYFELYSDKEQKKFKPEIKLVVIDDPISSLDDSNKFYVLEIVKKILSENFPQIFLLTHSWNDFCQITYGIKTADTNYGIFEIYKNSSNNFYSEIRTCQGNIAPYKKLFQEIYILKDKYTDELEQCEIYHAANSMRRIFEEFLNFKKTNLLPQKSNQAEIESLYYEATGKTLGNNKKRKLGELLTFINVLSHRPIRADEIVQNSKTLMQIIESMDKVHFNEMKK
;
A
#
# COMPACT_ATOMS: atom_id res chain seq x y z
N MET A 1 45.47 -61.79 -91.28
CA MET A 1 44.37 -61.66 -90.31
C MET A 1 44.75 -62.50 -89.09
N LEU A 2 45.27 -61.87 -88.04
CA LEU A 2 45.55 -62.52 -86.76
C LEU A 2 44.26 -62.45 -85.93
N THR A 3 43.74 -63.61 -85.57
CA THR A 3 42.61 -63.79 -84.64
C THR A 3 42.99 -63.25 -83.27
N SER A 4 42.34 -62.19 -82.81
CA SER A 4 42.49 -61.69 -81.44
C SER A 4 41.52 -62.45 -80.53
N ASP A 5 42.02 -63.44 -79.81
CA ASP A 5 41.26 -64.07 -78.72
C ASP A 5 41.05 -63.04 -77.61
N ILE A 6 39.79 -62.76 -77.28
CA ILE A 6 39.39 -61.85 -76.20
C ILE A 6 39.56 -62.61 -74.87
N PRO A 7 40.22 -62.02 -73.84
CA PRO A 7 40.41 -62.68 -72.54
C PRO A 7 39.08 -62.96 -71.81
N THR A 8 39.08 -63.88 -70.85
CA THR A 8 37.89 -64.18 -70.03
C THR A 8 37.49 -63.01 -69.13
N SER A 9 36.23 -62.98 -68.66
CA SER A 9 35.74 -61.95 -67.72
C SER A 9 36.63 -61.82 -66.48
N GLU A 10 37.09 -62.94 -65.93
CA GLU A 10 38.01 -62.98 -64.80
C GLU A 10 39.36 -62.33 -65.14
N VAL A 11 39.93 -62.63 -66.30
CA VAL A 11 41.19 -62.04 -66.74
C VAL A 11 41.03 -60.54 -67.00
N ILE A 12 39.90 -60.10 -67.55
CA ILE A 12 39.62 -58.67 -67.73
C ILE A 12 39.50 -57.96 -66.38
N ARG A 13 38.77 -58.53 -65.41
CA ARG A 13 38.69 -57.98 -64.05
C ARG A 13 40.07 -57.94 -63.38
N TRP A 14 40.89 -58.97 -63.59
CA TRP A 14 42.27 -59.01 -63.10
C TRP A 14 43.14 -57.94 -63.77
N LEU A 15 43.03 -57.75 -65.08
CA LEU A 15 43.73 -56.71 -65.82
C LEU A 15 43.31 -55.31 -65.37
N GLU A 16 42.02 -55.06 -65.13
CA GLU A 16 41.53 -53.79 -64.57
C GLU A 16 42.15 -53.51 -63.20
N LYS A 17 42.18 -54.54 -62.34
CA LYS A 17 42.82 -54.45 -61.02
C LYS A 17 44.35 -54.32 -61.12
N GLY A 18 44.97 -54.88 -62.15
CA GLY A 18 46.41 -54.77 -62.40
C GLY A 18 46.80 -53.40 -62.97
N VAL A 19 45.97 -52.82 -63.84
CA VAL A 19 46.16 -51.47 -64.38
C VAL A 19 46.10 -50.43 -63.27
N SER A 20 45.19 -50.57 -62.30
CA SER A 20 45.11 -49.63 -61.18
C SER A 20 46.33 -49.64 -60.25
N LEU A 21 47.29 -50.56 -60.44
CA LEU A 21 48.54 -50.65 -59.69
C LEU A 21 49.76 -50.02 -60.42
N HIS A 22 49.57 -49.52 -61.65
CA HIS A 22 50.60 -48.82 -62.42
C HIS A 22 50.42 -47.30 -62.37
N ASP A 23 51.53 -46.58 -62.44
CA ASP A 23 51.57 -45.12 -62.51
C ASP A 23 51.64 -44.66 -63.97
N GLU A 24 51.08 -43.48 -64.31
CA GLU A 24 50.99 -43.01 -65.71
C GLU A 24 52.35 -42.82 -66.41
N SER A 25 53.43 -42.66 -65.63
CA SER A 25 54.80 -42.53 -66.14
C SER A 25 55.51 -43.87 -66.37
N ASP A 26 54.90 -45.00 -66.00
CA ASP A 26 55.55 -46.31 -66.10
C ASP A 26 55.69 -46.74 -67.57
N THR A 27 56.93 -47.00 -67.99
CA THR A 27 57.26 -47.52 -69.31
C THR A 27 57.64 -49.00 -69.30
N ILE A 28 57.75 -49.60 -68.11
CA ILE A 28 58.05 -51.02 -67.86
C ILE A 28 56.90 -51.62 -67.04
N CYS A 29 56.34 -52.74 -67.49
CA CYS A 29 55.23 -53.40 -66.80
C CYS A 29 55.68 -54.02 -65.47
N LYS A 30 55.01 -53.70 -64.35
CA LYS A 30 55.33 -54.19 -62.99
C LYS A 30 55.15 -55.71 -62.82
N PHE A 31 54.45 -56.38 -63.74
CA PHE A 31 54.20 -57.82 -63.66
C PHE A 31 55.19 -58.64 -64.50
N CYS A 32 55.45 -58.25 -65.75
CA CYS A 32 56.29 -59.03 -66.66
C CYS A 32 57.65 -58.37 -66.98
N HIS A 33 57.91 -57.16 -66.48
CA HIS A 33 59.14 -56.39 -66.68
C HIS A 33 59.50 -56.07 -68.14
N ASN A 34 58.57 -56.26 -69.08
CA ASN A 34 58.73 -55.83 -70.47
C ASN A 34 58.36 -54.35 -70.62
N ASN A 35 58.93 -53.67 -71.62
CA ASN A 35 58.46 -52.35 -72.01
C ASN A 35 57.02 -52.42 -72.50
N PHE A 36 56.20 -51.46 -72.07
CA PHE A 36 54.80 -51.36 -72.47
C PHE A 36 54.32 -49.90 -72.44
N ASN A 37 53.14 -49.67 -73.01
CA ASN A 37 52.42 -48.40 -72.91
C ASN A 37 51.13 -48.65 -72.13
N LEU A 38 50.97 -47.95 -71.00
CA LEU A 38 49.81 -48.12 -70.12
C LEU A 38 48.49 -47.73 -70.80
N GLU A 39 48.50 -46.69 -71.63
CA GLU A 39 47.30 -46.25 -72.34
C GLU A 39 46.86 -47.27 -73.39
N ASP A 40 47.81 -47.88 -74.10
CA ASP A 40 47.52 -48.98 -75.03
C ASP A 40 46.87 -50.19 -74.32
N VAL A 41 47.28 -50.48 -73.08
CA VAL A 41 46.66 -51.55 -72.26
C VAL A 41 45.26 -51.14 -71.80
N LYS A 42 45.07 -49.91 -71.30
CA LYS A 42 43.75 -49.38 -70.91
C LYS A 42 42.78 -49.41 -72.08
N ASP A 43 43.22 -49.00 -73.27
CA ASP A 43 42.40 -49.03 -74.48
C ASP A 43 42.14 -50.45 -74.96
N SER A 44 43.06 -51.38 -74.74
CA SER A 44 42.81 -52.80 -75.01
C SER A 44 41.76 -53.38 -74.06
N ILE A 45 41.81 -53.08 -72.76
CA ILE A 45 40.78 -53.45 -71.79
C ILE A 45 39.43 -52.83 -72.16
N ARG A 46 39.40 -51.54 -72.52
CA ARG A 46 38.19 -50.85 -72.96
C ARG A 46 37.58 -51.55 -74.17
N ARG A 47 38.39 -51.85 -75.19
CA ARG A 47 37.96 -52.61 -76.37
C ARG A 47 37.43 -54.00 -76.01
N TYR A 48 38.10 -54.73 -75.11
CA TYR A 48 37.61 -56.03 -74.62
C TYR A 48 36.28 -55.93 -73.89
N LYS A 49 36.02 -54.85 -73.14
CA LYS A 49 34.72 -54.62 -72.48
C LYS A 49 33.65 -54.08 -73.42
N GLU A 50 34.04 -53.42 -74.50
CA GLU A 50 33.12 -52.94 -75.52
C GLU A 50 32.63 -54.05 -76.43
N ASP A 51 33.37 -55.16 -76.50
CA ASP A 51 32.99 -56.39 -77.17
C ASP A 51 31.62 -56.90 -76.69
N SER A 52 30.79 -57.29 -77.65
CA SER A 52 29.41 -57.70 -77.39
C SER A 52 29.33 -58.96 -76.53
N LYS A 53 30.18 -59.96 -76.80
CA LYS A 53 30.22 -61.21 -76.04
C LYS A 53 30.63 -60.94 -74.59
N GLN A 54 31.60 -60.06 -74.38
CA GLN A 54 32.05 -59.72 -73.03
C GLN A 54 31.00 -58.96 -72.21
N LYS A 55 30.25 -58.03 -72.82
CA LYS A 55 29.12 -57.35 -72.17
C LYS A 55 28.03 -58.33 -71.74
N ASP A 56 27.72 -59.29 -72.60
CA ASP A 56 26.70 -60.30 -72.32
C ASP A 56 27.15 -61.24 -71.18
N ILE A 57 28.44 -61.60 -71.11
CA ILE A 57 28.98 -62.38 -69.98
C ILE A 57 28.78 -61.63 -68.65
N PHE A 58 29.18 -60.35 -68.57
CA PHE A 58 29.01 -59.58 -67.34
C PHE A 58 27.53 -59.44 -66.93
N ARG A 59 26.64 -59.30 -67.91
CA ARG A 59 25.19 -59.25 -67.65
C ARG A 59 24.68 -60.57 -67.08
N LEU A 60 25.11 -61.70 -67.64
CA LEU A 60 24.74 -63.03 -67.16
C LEU A 60 25.28 -63.31 -65.74
N GLU A 61 26.52 -62.90 -65.46
CA GLU A 61 27.10 -62.98 -64.10
C GLU A 61 26.27 -62.18 -63.09
N ALA A 62 25.88 -60.94 -63.42
CA ALA A 62 25.04 -60.12 -62.54
C ALA A 62 23.65 -60.71 -62.29
N ILE A 63 23.03 -61.33 -63.30
CA ILE A 63 21.75 -62.04 -63.13
C ILE A 63 21.93 -63.22 -62.19
N LYS A 64 22.99 -64.03 -62.39
CA LYS A 64 23.29 -65.18 -61.53
C LYS A 64 23.50 -64.76 -60.06
N GLU A 65 24.25 -63.69 -59.81
CA GLU A 65 24.45 -63.14 -58.46
C GLU A 65 23.13 -62.69 -57.81
N CYS A 66 22.23 -62.09 -58.58
CA CYS A 66 20.89 -61.71 -58.11
C CYS A 66 20.05 -62.94 -57.69
N LEU A 67 20.05 -63.98 -58.53
CA LEU A 67 19.32 -65.22 -58.24
C LEU A 67 19.86 -65.92 -56.97
N ASP A 68 21.18 -65.99 -56.80
CA ASP A 68 21.83 -66.54 -55.60
C ASP A 68 21.44 -65.78 -54.32
N SER A 69 21.42 -64.45 -54.39
CA SER A 69 20.97 -63.60 -53.28
C SER A 69 19.51 -63.86 -52.91
N ASN A 70 18.64 -64.01 -53.90
CA ASN A 70 17.21 -64.29 -53.69
C ASN A 70 16.98 -65.65 -53.02
N ILE A 71 17.70 -66.69 -53.43
CA ILE A 71 17.63 -68.02 -52.79
C ILE A 71 18.03 -67.90 -51.31
N LYS A 72 19.16 -67.24 -51.02
CA LYS A 72 19.62 -67.02 -49.63
C LYS A 72 18.60 -66.26 -48.77
N ASN A 73 17.88 -65.31 -49.36
CA ASN A 73 16.82 -64.58 -48.66
C ASN A 73 15.62 -65.48 -48.33
N ILE A 74 15.24 -66.38 -49.24
CA ILE A 74 14.17 -67.35 -48.99
C ILE A 74 14.57 -68.35 -47.91
N ASP A 75 15.80 -68.88 -47.94
CA ASP A 75 16.32 -69.76 -46.88
C ASP A 75 16.27 -69.09 -45.50
N ASN A 76 16.65 -67.81 -45.43
CA ASN A 76 16.57 -67.05 -44.19
C ASN A 76 15.13 -66.84 -43.73
N ALA A 77 14.20 -66.57 -44.66
CA ALA A 77 12.79 -66.45 -44.36
C ALA A 77 12.22 -67.79 -43.82
N GLU A 78 12.64 -68.91 -44.40
CA GLU A 78 12.20 -70.24 -43.95
C GLU A 78 12.67 -70.54 -42.52
N ARG A 79 13.90 -70.14 -42.15
CA ARG A 79 14.42 -70.29 -40.78
C ARG A 79 13.58 -69.56 -39.72
N ILE A 80 12.89 -68.48 -40.10
CA ILE A 80 12.08 -67.65 -39.20
C ILE A 80 10.57 -67.85 -39.38
N LYS A 81 10.12 -68.80 -40.21
CA LYS A 81 8.70 -69.00 -40.55
C LYS A 81 7.79 -69.26 -39.34
N GLY A 82 8.36 -69.80 -38.25
CA GLY A 82 7.65 -70.04 -36.99
C GLY A 82 7.04 -68.78 -36.37
N ASN A 83 7.56 -67.58 -36.66
CA ASN A 83 7.01 -66.34 -36.14
C ASN A 83 5.56 -66.08 -36.58
N LEU A 84 5.12 -66.66 -37.70
CA LEU A 84 3.73 -66.54 -38.17
C LEU A 84 2.72 -67.21 -37.22
N SER A 85 3.15 -68.13 -36.34
CA SER A 85 2.24 -68.71 -35.33
C SER A 85 1.74 -67.66 -34.34
N VAL A 86 2.53 -66.62 -34.07
CA VAL A 86 2.13 -65.48 -33.21
C VAL A 86 1.00 -64.69 -33.87
N LEU A 87 0.93 -64.69 -35.20
CA LEU A 87 -0.14 -64.07 -35.97
C LEU A 87 -1.40 -64.95 -36.07
N GLY A 88 -1.36 -66.15 -35.49
CA GLY A 88 -2.48 -67.08 -35.47
C GLY A 88 -2.51 -68.08 -36.63
N CYS A 89 -1.44 -68.19 -37.41
CA CYS A 89 -1.34 -69.20 -38.47
C CYS A 89 -1.12 -70.60 -37.89
N SER A 90 -1.81 -71.60 -38.45
CA SER A 90 -1.56 -73.01 -38.17
C SER A 90 -0.24 -73.47 -38.80
N LYS A 91 0.28 -74.61 -38.33
CA LYS A 91 1.49 -75.21 -38.91
C LYS A 91 1.32 -75.51 -40.40
N GLU A 92 0.15 -76.01 -40.79
CA GLU A 92 -0.20 -76.32 -42.18
C GLU A 92 -0.24 -75.07 -43.06
N GLU A 93 -0.75 -73.94 -42.54
CA GLU A 93 -0.80 -72.67 -43.27
C GLU A 93 0.60 -72.10 -43.50
N ILE A 94 1.45 -72.18 -42.47
CA ILE A 94 2.85 -71.74 -42.55
C ILE A 94 3.61 -72.58 -43.58
N ASP A 95 3.50 -73.90 -43.51
CA ASP A 95 4.20 -74.78 -44.46
C ASP A 95 3.70 -74.57 -45.90
N LYS A 96 2.41 -74.23 -46.10
CA LYS A 96 1.87 -73.89 -47.43
C LYS A 96 2.39 -72.56 -47.98
N ILE A 97 2.65 -71.57 -47.13
CA ILE A 97 3.21 -70.26 -47.55
C ILE A 97 4.66 -70.41 -48.02
N PHE A 98 5.42 -71.30 -47.36
CA PHE A 98 6.85 -71.50 -47.63
C PHE A 98 7.14 -72.67 -48.60
N ASN A 99 6.13 -73.33 -49.16
CA ASN A 99 6.34 -74.31 -50.21
C ASN A 99 6.67 -73.62 -51.55
N PHE A 100 7.97 -73.50 -51.86
CA PHE A 100 8.48 -72.89 -53.09
C PHE A 100 8.90 -73.96 -54.10
N ASP A 101 7.97 -74.41 -54.94
CA ASP A 101 8.28 -75.36 -56.03
C ASP A 101 9.26 -74.77 -57.08
N TYR A 102 9.48 -73.45 -57.05
CA TYR A 102 10.34 -72.73 -57.99
C TYR A 102 11.83 -72.61 -57.62
N LEU A 103 12.22 -72.99 -56.39
CA LEU A 103 13.64 -72.92 -55.98
C LEU A 103 14.53 -73.86 -56.80
N GLU A 104 14.03 -75.05 -57.13
CA GLU A 104 14.74 -76.02 -57.97
C GLU A 104 14.91 -75.47 -59.40
N TYR A 105 13.87 -74.86 -59.97
CA TYR A 105 13.94 -74.21 -61.28
C TYR A 105 14.89 -73.02 -61.31
N THR A 106 14.92 -72.19 -60.25
CA THR A 106 15.87 -71.07 -60.12
C THR A 106 17.31 -71.56 -60.03
N THR A 107 17.55 -72.65 -59.28
CA THR A 107 18.87 -73.26 -59.17
C THR A 107 19.33 -73.80 -60.53
N HIS A 108 18.47 -74.53 -61.23
CA HIS A 108 18.75 -75.02 -62.59
C HIS A 108 19.02 -73.87 -63.57
N LEU A 109 18.27 -72.78 -63.50
CA LEU A 109 18.51 -71.59 -64.32
C LEU A 109 19.90 -70.99 -64.09
N MET A 110 20.38 -70.95 -62.83
CA MET A 110 21.73 -70.50 -62.51
C MET A 110 22.81 -71.40 -63.14
N GLU A 111 22.58 -72.71 -63.16
CA GLU A 111 23.48 -73.68 -63.82
C GLU A 111 23.51 -73.51 -65.34
N GLU A 112 22.36 -73.26 -65.98
CA GLU A 112 22.30 -72.97 -67.42
C GLU A 112 22.97 -71.65 -67.78
N ILE A 113 22.81 -70.62 -66.95
CA ILE A 113 23.53 -69.34 -67.10
C ILE A 113 25.04 -69.56 -67.01
N GLU A 114 25.51 -70.35 -66.04
CA GLU A 114 26.93 -70.69 -65.90
C GLU A 114 27.46 -71.46 -67.10
N ARG A 115 26.69 -72.43 -67.61
CA ARG A 115 27.03 -73.16 -68.83
C ARG A 115 27.12 -72.23 -70.04
N LYS A 116 26.22 -71.24 -70.14
CA LYS A 116 26.23 -70.23 -71.20
C LYS A 116 27.46 -69.32 -71.11
N ILE A 117 27.83 -68.88 -69.90
CA ILE A 117 29.05 -68.09 -69.66
C ILE A 117 30.29 -68.86 -70.13
N LEU A 118 30.38 -70.16 -69.83
CA LEU A 118 31.51 -71.02 -70.24
C LEU A 118 31.55 -71.31 -71.75
N ASN A 119 30.40 -71.28 -72.46
CA ASN A 119 30.27 -71.64 -73.87
C ASN A 119 29.41 -70.62 -74.65
N MET A 120 29.84 -69.37 -74.73
CA MET A 120 29.05 -68.29 -75.34
C MET A 120 28.75 -68.49 -76.83
N ASP A 121 29.56 -69.27 -77.54
CA ASP A 121 29.37 -69.67 -78.94
C ASP A 121 28.20 -70.64 -79.14
N LYS A 122 27.79 -71.37 -78.10
CA LYS A 122 26.68 -72.31 -78.16
C LYS A 122 25.37 -71.64 -77.77
N SER A 123 24.33 -71.88 -78.55
CA SER A 123 22.98 -71.47 -78.17
C SER A 123 22.44 -72.40 -77.07
N ILE A 124 21.97 -71.82 -75.96
CA ILE A 124 21.31 -72.54 -74.88
C ILE A 124 19.86 -72.07 -74.83
N LYS A 125 18.92 -73.01 -74.89
CA LYS A 125 17.49 -72.71 -74.71
C LYS A 125 17.21 -72.66 -73.22
N ILE A 126 16.60 -71.57 -72.79
CA ILE A 126 16.20 -71.34 -71.41
C ILE A 126 14.69 -71.11 -71.40
N GLU A 127 14.00 -71.73 -70.46
CA GLU A 127 12.61 -71.41 -70.13
C GLU A 127 12.60 -70.24 -69.12
N ASP A 128 11.66 -69.30 -69.29
CA ASP A 128 11.57 -68.14 -68.41
C ASP A 128 10.88 -68.51 -67.10
N TYR A 129 11.70 -68.85 -66.10
CA TYR A 129 11.25 -69.09 -64.73
C TYR A 129 11.33 -67.86 -63.84
N ILE A 130 11.90 -66.74 -64.32
CA ILE A 130 12.16 -65.55 -63.48
C ILE A 130 10.84 -64.84 -63.19
N LEU A 131 10.04 -64.56 -64.23
CA LEU A 131 8.76 -63.87 -64.07
C LEU A 131 7.80 -64.63 -63.16
N GLU A 132 7.78 -65.96 -63.26
CA GLU A 132 6.86 -66.77 -62.47
C GLU A 132 7.32 -66.89 -61.01
N PHE A 133 8.64 -67.00 -60.78
CA PHE A 133 9.23 -66.91 -59.45
C PHE A 133 8.91 -65.56 -58.77
N GLU A 134 9.08 -64.44 -59.46
CA GLU A 134 8.77 -63.11 -58.92
C GLU A 134 7.28 -62.94 -58.57
N LYS A 135 6.37 -63.49 -59.39
CA LYS A 135 4.94 -63.48 -59.10
C LYS A 135 4.60 -64.29 -57.85
N GLU A 136 5.15 -65.49 -57.71
CA GLU A 136 4.88 -66.34 -56.54
C GLU A 136 5.44 -65.70 -55.26
N VAL A 137 6.68 -65.17 -55.29
CA VAL A 137 7.24 -64.43 -54.14
C VAL A 137 6.35 -63.24 -53.77
N SER A 138 5.90 -62.45 -54.75
CA SER A 138 5.03 -61.30 -54.54
C SER A 138 3.67 -61.70 -53.93
N LYS A 139 3.10 -62.81 -54.40
CA LYS A 139 1.85 -63.36 -53.89
C LYS A 139 1.99 -63.80 -52.43
N ARG A 140 3.05 -64.54 -52.07
CA ARG A 140 3.30 -64.97 -50.68
C ARG A 140 3.57 -63.80 -49.74
N SER A 141 4.32 -62.80 -50.22
CA SER A 141 4.54 -61.55 -49.49
C SER A 141 3.21 -60.85 -49.17
N LYS A 142 2.30 -60.79 -50.14
CA LYS A 142 0.96 -60.22 -49.94
C LYS A 142 0.11 -61.05 -48.96
N GLU A 143 0.12 -62.38 -49.07
CA GLU A 143 -0.57 -63.27 -48.12
C GLU A 143 -0.12 -63.00 -46.67
N ILE A 144 1.19 -62.86 -46.43
CA ILE A 144 1.74 -62.54 -45.11
C ILE A 144 1.30 -61.14 -44.64
N GLN A 145 1.30 -60.15 -45.51
CA GLN A 145 0.83 -58.79 -45.19
C GLN A 145 -0.64 -58.76 -44.79
N ASP A 146 -1.50 -59.51 -45.51
CA ASP A 146 -2.92 -59.58 -45.23
C ASP A 146 -3.20 -60.26 -43.87
N ILE A 147 -2.46 -61.33 -43.54
CA ILE A 147 -2.51 -61.99 -42.22
C ILE A 147 -2.15 -61.01 -41.11
N HIS A 148 -1.04 -60.28 -41.27
CA HIS A 148 -0.58 -59.30 -40.28
C HIS A 148 -1.63 -58.21 -40.05
N LYS A 149 -2.19 -57.65 -41.14
CA LYS A 149 -3.22 -56.61 -41.06
C LYS A 149 -4.47 -57.10 -40.33
N LYS A 150 -4.96 -58.29 -40.70
CA LYS A 150 -6.13 -58.90 -40.04
C LYS A 150 -5.90 -59.04 -38.53
N LYS A 151 -4.71 -59.49 -38.12
CA LYS A 151 -4.41 -59.67 -36.70
C LYS A 151 -4.36 -58.35 -35.93
N LEU A 152 -3.82 -57.30 -36.54
CA LEU A 152 -3.78 -55.96 -35.97
C LEU A 152 -5.19 -55.38 -35.78
N ASP A 153 -6.07 -55.55 -36.77
CA ASP A 153 -7.46 -55.10 -36.70
C ASP A 153 -8.25 -55.84 -35.61
N GLU A 154 -8.04 -57.15 -35.44
CA GLU A 154 -8.62 -57.93 -34.34
C GLU A 154 -8.21 -57.38 -32.97
N ILE A 155 -6.91 -57.16 -32.74
CA ILE A 155 -6.38 -56.66 -31.46
C ILE A 155 -6.94 -55.26 -31.15
N ASN A 156 -6.92 -54.35 -32.14
CA ASN A 156 -7.45 -52.99 -31.96
C ASN A 156 -8.94 -53.00 -31.62
N THR A 157 -9.71 -53.89 -32.25
CA THR A 157 -11.13 -54.07 -31.94
C THR A 157 -11.34 -54.56 -30.51
N SER A 158 -10.53 -55.51 -30.04
CA SER A 158 -10.57 -55.98 -28.64
C SER A 158 -10.25 -54.87 -27.64
N ILE A 159 -9.23 -54.05 -27.91
CA ILE A 159 -8.87 -52.91 -27.05
C ILE A 159 -10.03 -51.90 -26.96
N GLY A 160 -10.61 -51.51 -28.09
CA GLY A 160 -11.73 -50.57 -28.11
C GLY A 160 -12.97 -51.09 -27.37
N ASN A 161 -13.23 -52.40 -27.43
CA ASN A 161 -14.33 -53.01 -26.67
C ASN A 161 -14.09 -52.97 -25.15
N ILE A 162 -12.87 -53.24 -24.68
CA ILE A 162 -12.52 -53.16 -23.25
C ILE A 162 -12.72 -51.74 -22.73
N GLU A 163 -12.25 -50.75 -23.49
CA GLU A 163 -12.39 -49.33 -23.14
C GLU A 163 -13.88 -48.94 -23.02
N ARG A 164 -14.69 -49.36 -24.00
CA ARG A 164 -16.13 -49.07 -24.01
C ARG A 164 -16.85 -49.69 -22.81
N ILE A 165 -16.56 -50.96 -22.48
CA ILE A 165 -17.17 -51.64 -21.32
C ILE A 165 -16.79 -50.91 -20.03
N THR A 166 -15.51 -50.59 -19.85
CA THR A 166 -15.01 -49.91 -18.65
C THR A 166 -15.68 -48.56 -18.45
N LYS A 167 -15.75 -47.74 -19.51
CA LYS A 167 -16.45 -46.44 -19.48
C LYS A 167 -17.94 -46.59 -19.15
N GLY A 168 -18.61 -47.59 -19.74
CA GLY A 168 -20.02 -47.89 -19.45
C GLY A 168 -20.26 -48.27 -17.99
N THR A 169 -19.43 -49.15 -17.43
CA THR A 169 -19.54 -49.56 -16.02
C THR A 169 -19.34 -48.39 -15.06
N ILE A 170 -18.37 -47.51 -15.34
CA ILE A 170 -18.15 -46.29 -14.54
C ILE A 170 -19.37 -45.35 -14.61
N ALA A 171 -19.95 -45.15 -15.80
CA ALA A 171 -21.12 -44.29 -15.97
C ALA A 171 -22.33 -44.80 -15.17
N ILE A 172 -22.61 -46.11 -15.23
CA ILE A 172 -23.70 -46.74 -14.46
C ILE A 172 -23.47 -46.54 -12.95
N ALA A 173 -22.26 -46.78 -12.45
CA ALA A 173 -21.95 -46.61 -11.03
C ALA A 173 -22.13 -45.15 -10.55
N ILE A 174 -21.82 -44.17 -11.41
CA ILE A 174 -22.03 -42.73 -11.12
C ILE A 174 -23.52 -42.39 -11.07
N GLU A 175 -24.33 -42.94 -11.99
CA GLU A 175 -25.78 -42.76 -12.02
C GLU A 175 -26.46 -43.40 -10.82
N GLU A 176 -26.16 -44.67 -10.52
CA GLU A 176 -26.75 -45.40 -9.38
C GLU A 176 -26.44 -44.73 -8.03
N ALA A 177 -25.26 -44.13 -7.88
CA ALA A 177 -24.86 -43.44 -6.66
C ALA A 177 -25.46 -42.01 -6.53
N ASN A 178 -26.25 -41.56 -7.52
CA ASN A 178 -26.85 -40.22 -7.63
C ASN A 178 -25.83 -39.09 -7.38
N ILE A 179 -24.59 -39.27 -7.84
CA ILE A 179 -23.50 -38.33 -7.57
C ILE A 179 -23.79 -36.97 -8.22
N SER A 180 -24.36 -36.97 -9.43
CA SER A 180 -24.69 -35.74 -10.17
C SER A 180 -25.71 -34.86 -9.42
N GLU A 181 -26.72 -35.47 -8.81
CA GLU A 181 -27.73 -34.74 -8.03
C GLU A 181 -27.18 -34.25 -6.70
N LYS A 182 -26.33 -35.05 -6.03
CA LYS A 182 -25.60 -34.64 -4.82
C LYS A 182 -24.69 -33.44 -5.08
N ILE A 183 -23.95 -33.43 -6.19
CA ILE A 183 -23.10 -32.30 -6.59
C ILE A 183 -23.94 -31.05 -6.82
N LYS A 184 -25.07 -31.15 -7.53
CA LYS A 184 -25.98 -30.00 -7.73
C LYS A 184 -26.51 -29.46 -6.40
N ASN A 185 -26.86 -30.33 -5.46
CA ASN A 185 -27.32 -29.92 -4.14
C ASN A 185 -26.21 -29.24 -3.33
N ILE A 186 -24.98 -29.75 -3.36
CA ILE A 186 -23.83 -29.11 -2.72
C ILE A 186 -23.58 -27.72 -3.31
N GLN A 187 -23.55 -27.59 -4.64
CA GLN A 187 -23.35 -26.30 -5.31
C GLN A 187 -24.45 -25.29 -4.96
N LYS A 188 -25.70 -25.75 -4.86
CA LYS A 188 -26.81 -24.89 -4.42
C LYS A 188 -26.62 -24.42 -2.98
N ASN A 189 -26.24 -25.32 -2.08
CA ASN A 189 -26.00 -24.99 -0.68
C ASN A 189 -24.80 -24.05 -0.51
N GLU A 190 -23.71 -24.25 -1.26
CA GLU A 190 -22.55 -23.37 -1.27
C GLU A 190 -22.93 -21.95 -1.71
N ALA A 191 -23.74 -21.82 -2.77
CA ALA A 191 -24.23 -20.52 -3.23
C ALA A 191 -25.18 -19.85 -2.23
N GLU A 192 -25.98 -20.61 -1.48
CA GLU A 192 -26.81 -20.07 -0.39
C GLU A 192 -25.96 -19.62 0.80
N ILE A 193 -24.95 -20.40 1.19
CA ILE A 193 -24.01 -20.04 2.26
C ILE A 193 -23.27 -18.74 1.91
N GLU A 194 -22.74 -18.62 0.70
CA GLU A 194 -22.03 -17.40 0.27
C GLU A 194 -22.94 -16.16 0.34
N LYS A 195 -24.20 -16.28 -0.06
CA LYS A 195 -25.18 -15.18 0.07
C LYS A 195 -25.43 -14.81 1.53
N ILE A 196 -25.59 -15.80 2.41
CA ILE A 196 -25.81 -15.57 3.84
C ILE A 196 -24.56 -14.93 4.49
N GLU A 197 -23.37 -15.39 4.15
CA GLU A 197 -22.11 -14.84 4.68
C GLU A 197 -21.90 -13.39 4.25
N ASN A 198 -22.18 -13.05 2.99
CA ASN A 198 -22.10 -11.68 2.51
C ASN A 198 -23.13 -10.79 3.22
N ARG A 199 -24.38 -11.27 3.37
CA ARG A 199 -25.41 -10.53 4.11
C ARG A 199 -25.03 -10.33 5.58
N ASN A 200 -24.41 -11.33 6.21
CA ASN A 200 -23.92 -11.21 7.59
C ASN A 200 -22.79 -10.18 7.71
N LYS A 201 -21.86 -10.11 6.75
CA LYS A 201 -20.80 -9.10 6.75
C LYS A 201 -21.36 -7.69 6.61
N GLU A 202 -22.34 -7.49 5.71
CA GLU A 202 -23.05 -6.21 5.56
C GLU A 202 -23.75 -5.81 6.87
N LEU A 203 -24.55 -6.72 7.44
CA LEU A 203 -25.27 -6.47 8.69
C LEU A 203 -24.32 -6.15 9.85
N LEU A 204 -23.17 -6.83 9.95
CA LEU A 204 -22.16 -6.53 10.98
C LEU A 204 -21.50 -5.16 10.78
N GLY A 205 -21.30 -4.73 9.53
CA GLY A 205 -20.81 -3.39 9.22
C GLY A 205 -21.84 -2.32 9.60
N GLU A 206 -23.11 -2.54 9.26
CA GLU A 206 -24.23 -1.68 9.64
C GLU A 206 -24.36 -1.58 11.16
N ILE A 207 -24.29 -2.71 11.89
CA ILE A 207 -24.33 -2.74 13.36
C ILE A 207 -23.19 -1.92 13.97
N ARG A 208 -21.94 -2.10 13.53
CA ARG A 208 -20.81 -1.30 14.05
C ARG A 208 -21.00 0.19 13.83
N THR A 209 -21.45 0.57 12.63
CA THR A 209 -21.69 1.98 12.29
C THR A 209 -22.79 2.59 13.17
N LEU A 210 -23.85 1.81 13.44
CA LEU A 210 -24.96 2.21 14.32
C LEU A 210 -24.54 2.25 15.80
N GLU A 211 -23.69 1.33 16.24
CA GLU A 211 -23.16 1.28 17.61
C GLU A 211 -22.17 2.43 17.88
N GLU A 212 -21.25 2.70 16.96
CA GLU A 212 -20.27 3.79 17.06
C GLU A 212 -20.97 5.15 17.09
N SER A 213 -21.91 5.38 16.16
CA SER A 213 -22.69 6.62 16.16
C SER A 213 -23.52 6.77 17.42
N LYS A 214 -24.21 5.72 17.88
CA LYS A 214 -25.05 5.80 19.08
C LYS A 214 -24.25 5.96 20.37
N SER A 215 -23.06 5.37 20.48
CA SER A 215 -22.19 5.51 21.67
C SER A 215 -21.70 6.94 21.82
N GLU A 216 -21.13 7.55 20.77
CA GLU A 216 -20.57 8.89 20.86
C GLU A 216 -21.61 9.95 21.25
N TYR A 217 -22.83 9.87 20.68
CA TYR A 217 -23.92 10.77 21.04
C TYR A 217 -24.37 10.60 22.50
N ILE A 218 -24.37 9.37 23.01
CA ILE A 218 -24.73 9.10 24.41
C ILE A 218 -23.60 9.54 25.36
N ASP A 219 -22.35 9.25 25.02
CA ASP A 219 -21.19 9.57 25.85
C ASP A 219 -21.05 11.09 26.05
N PHE A 220 -21.26 11.90 25.01
CA PHE A 220 -21.28 13.36 25.15
C PHE A 220 -22.47 13.85 25.97
N MET A 221 -23.67 13.30 25.73
CA MET A 221 -24.87 13.67 26.49
C MET A 221 -24.69 13.39 27.98
N ASP A 222 -24.17 12.21 28.33
CA ASP A 222 -23.94 11.81 29.71
C ASP A 222 -22.87 12.70 30.37
N PHE A 223 -21.74 12.93 29.69
CA PHE A 223 -20.70 13.87 30.15
C PHE A 223 -21.27 15.26 30.41
N LEU A 224 -21.98 15.81 29.44
CA LEU A 224 -22.48 17.17 29.53
C LEU A 224 -23.53 17.31 30.64
N ASN A 225 -24.44 16.34 30.78
CA ASN A 225 -25.44 16.34 31.85
C ASN A 225 -24.82 16.23 33.24
N GLU A 226 -23.78 15.40 33.41
CA GLU A 226 -23.05 15.29 34.67
C GLU A 226 -22.40 16.63 35.04
N VAL A 227 -21.74 17.26 34.07
CA VAL A 227 -21.09 18.56 34.26
C VAL A 227 -22.10 19.65 34.61
N LEU A 228 -23.17 19.82 33.82
CA LEU A 228 -24.18 20.85 34.04
C LEU A 228 -24.87 20.68 35.41
N SER A 229 -25.16 19.43 35.79
CA SER A 229 -25.71 19.12 37.11
C SER A 229 -24.75 19.51 38.23
N SER A 230 -23.45 19.22 38.09
CA SER A 230 -22.42 19.60 39.08
C SER A 230 -22.27 21.11 39.25
N LEU A 231 -22.52 21.88 38.19
CA LEU A 231 -22.51 23.34 38.18
C LEU A 231 -23.82 23.96 38.71
N GLY A 232 -24.86 23.15 38.93
CA GLY A 232 -26.19 23.63 39.31
C GLY A 232 -26.93 24.34 38.18
N ILE A 233 -26.53 24.12 36.92
CA ILE A 233 -27.19 24.66 35.74
C ILE A 233 -28.41 23.80 35.44
N GLN A 234 -29.58 24.43 35.31
CA GLN A 234 -30.88 23.75 35.19
C GLN A 234 -31.22 23.38 33.74
N ILE A 235 -30.20 22.98 32.98
CA ILE A 235 -30.29 22.57 31.58
C ILE A 235 -29.75 21.14 31.48
N THR A 236 -30.45 20.30 30.73
CA THR A 236 -29.97 18.97 30.34
C THR A 236 -30.11 18.75 28.85
N LEU A 237 -29.26 17.89 28.28
CA LEU A 237 -29.41 17.36 26.95
C LEU A 237 -30.21 16.06 26.99
N SER A 238 -31.09 15.93 26.00
CA SER A 238 -31.74 14.68 25.65
C SER A 238 -31.44 14.33 24.20
N LEU A 239 -31.28 13.04 23.93
CA LEU A 239 -31.00 12.53 22.60
C LEU A 239 -32.28 11.96 21.98
N LYS A 240 -32.66 12.45 20.79
CA LYS A 240 -33.76 11.90 20.00
C LYS A 240 -33.39 11.91 18.52
N ASP A 241 -33.52 10.77 17.85
CA ASP A 241 -33.21 10.62 16.42
C ASP A 241 -31.82 11.18 16.04
N ASN A 242 -30.79 10.91 16.87
CA ASN A 242 -29.42 11.42 16.75
C ASN A 242 -29.27 12.95 16.79
N ASN A 243 -30.26 13.67 17.33
CA ASN A 243 -30.20 15.10 17.57
C ASN A 243 -30.26 15.38 19.08
N TYR A 244 -29.49 16.38 19.50
CA TYR A 244 -29.52 16.89 20.86
C TYR A 244 -30.63 17.93 21.03
N TYR A 245 -31.43 17.77 22.07
CA TYR A 245 -32.47 18.70 22.48
C TYR A 245 -32.20 19.17 23.91
N LEU A 246 -32.21 20.49 24.11
CA LEU A 246 -32.07 21.09 25.43
C LEU A 246 -33.41 20.99 26.18
N ARG A 247 -33.35 20.68 27.47
CA ARG A 247 -34.53 20.60 28.34
C ARG A 247 -34.26 21.29 29.67
N HIS A 248 -35.29 21.90 30.25
CA HIS A 248 -35.20 22.50 31.58
C HIS A 248 -35.35 21.41 32.65
N THR A 249 -34.41 21.33 33.60
CA THR A 249 -34.36 20.23 34.58
C THR A 249 -35.56 20.22 35.54
N LEU A 250 -36.16 21.37 35.84
CA LEU A 250 -37.27 21.49 36.80
C LEU A 250 -38.66 21.54 36.17
N GLU A 251 -38.77 22.11 34.96
CA GLU A 251 -40.06 22.34 34.30
C GLU A 251 -40.37 21.27 33.25
N ASP A 252 -39.41 20.37 32.99
CA ASP A 252 -39.48 19.26 32.03
C ASP A 252 -39.92 19.69 30.62
N CYS A 253 -39.64 20.96 30.26
CA CYS A 253 -39.99 21.57 28.99
C CYS A 253 -38.77 21.64 28.06
N ASP A 254 -39.04 21.58 26.75
CA ASP A 254 -37.99 21.71 25.73
C ASP A 254 -37.56 23.19 25.62
N LEU A 255 -36.25 23.41 25.59
CA LEU A 255 -35.62 24.72 25.44
C LEU A 255 -35.07 24.87 24.03
N THR A 256 -35.16 26.09 23.50
CA THR A 256 -34.42 26.50 22.29
C THR A 256 -33.16 27.26 22.68
N ILE A 257 -32.26 27.47 21.73
CA ILE A 257 -31.05 28.28 21.95
C ILE A 257 -31.40 29.72 22.37
N ASP A 258 -32.55 30.25 21.94
CA ASP A 258 -33.01 31.59 22.34
C ASP A 258 -33.52 31.64 23.79
N ASN A 259 -33.72 30.49 24.44
CA ASN A 259 -34.17 30.40 25.83
C ASN A 259 -33.04 30.34 26.85
N ILE A 260 -31.78 30.18 26.42
CA ILE A 260 -30.62 30.12 27.29
C ILE A 260 -29.79 31.40 27.19
N SER A 261 -29.13 31.77 28.28
CA SER A 261 -28.26 32.94 28.36
C SER A 261 -27.03 32.81 27.47
N GLU A 262 -26.44 33.94 27.08
CA GLU A 262 -25.16 33.94 26.34
C GLU A 262 -24.04 33.21 27.09
N GLY A 263 -24.02 33.29 28.42
CA GLY A 263 -23.07 32.55 29.25
C GLY A 263 -23.25 31.03 29.13
N GLU A 264 -24.49 30.54 29.13
CA GLU A 264 -24.80 29.12 28.95
C GLU A 264 -24.44 28.64 27.53
N LYS A 265 -24.70 29.45 26.50
CA LYS A 265 -24.27 29.15 25.12
C LYS A 265 -22.75 28.99 25.03
N ASN A 266 -22.00 29.94 25.61
CA ASN A 266 -20.55 29.90 25.64
C ASN A 266 -20.02 28.68 26.38
N LEU A 267 -20.62 28.34 27.53
CA LEU A 267 -20.25 27.16 28.30
C LEU A 267 -20.52 25.86 27.54
N LEU A 268 -21.70 25.72 26.93
CA LEU A 268 -22.04 24.54 26.11
C LEU A 268 -21.05 24.37 24.94
N ALA A 269 -20.72 25.47 24.24
CA ALA A 269 -19.75 25.45 23.16
C ALA A 269 -18.35 25.02 23.64
N LEU A 270 -17.91 25.55 24.78
CA LEU A 270 -16.63 25.17 25.38
C LEU A 270 -16.61 23.70 25.80
N LEU A 271 -17.70 23.18 26.37
CA LEU A 271 -17.78 21.78 26.80
C LEU A 271 -17.82 20.81 25.63
N TYR A 272 -18.53 21.15 24.57
CA TYR A 272 -18.48 20.40 23.33
C TYR A 272 -17.07 20.39 22.74
N PHE A 273 -16.44 21.57 22.62
CA PHE A 273 -15.06 21.69 22.17
C PHE A 273 -14.10 20.85 23.02
N TYR A 274 -14.20 20.94 24.35
CA TYR A 274 -13.37 20.18 25.27
C TYR A 274 -13.56 18.67 25.14
N PHE A 275 -14.79 18.19 25.02
CA PHE A 275 -15.09 16.76 24.83
C PHE A 275 -14.48 16.24 23.52
N GLU A 276 -14.62 17.00 22.43
CA GLU A 276 -14.11 16.63 21.10
C GLU A 276 -12.58 16.56 21.01
N LEU A 277 -11.83 17.12 21.97
CA LEU A 277 -10.37 17.00 22.01
C LEU A 277 -9.89 15.59 22.40
N TYR A 278 -10.76 14.75 22.97
CA TYR A 278 -10.41 13.45 23.52
C TYR A 278 -11.12 12.31 22.81
N SER A 279 -10.46 11.15 22.76
CA SER A 279 -10.98 9.91 22.16
C SER A 279 -11.72 9.02 23.15
N ASP A 280 -11.77 9.42 24.42
CA ASP A 280 -12.43 8.74 25.51
C ASP A 280 -13.35 9.70 26.29
N LYS A 281 -14.39 9.14 26.90
CA LYS A 281 -15.38 9.89 27.67
C LYS A 281 -14.85 10.46 28.99
N GLU A 282 -13.73 9.96 29.51
CA GLU A 282 -13.11 10.44 30.75
C GLU A 282 -12.09 11.57 30.53
N GLN A 283 -11.92 12.04 29.29
CA GLN A 283 -10.95 13.06 28.88
C GLN A 283 -9.52 12.77 29.35
N LYS A 284 -9.06 11.53 29.13
CA LYS A 284 -7.69 11.07 29.49
C LYS A 284 -6.79 10.84 28.27
N LYS A 285 -7.34 10.58 27.10
CA LYS A 285 -6.64 10.25 25.85
C LYS A 285 -6.91 11.31 24.80
N PHE A 286 -6.05 12.32 24.79
CA PHE A 286 -6.07 13.38 23.77
C PHE A 286 -5.95 12.80 22.36
N LYS A 287 -6.75 13.30 21.40
CA LYS A 287 -6.77 12.83 20.01
C LYS A 287 -5.43 13.12 19.30
N PRO A 288 -4.65 12.11 18.86
CA PRO A 288 -3.32 12.30 18.30
C PRO A 288 -3.31 12.98 16.91
N GLU A 289 -4.44 13.07 16.23
CA GLU A 289 -4.62 13.80 14.96
C GLU A 289 -4.65 15.32 15.16
N ILE A 290 -5.04 15.80 16.34
CA ILE A 290 -5.09 17.24 16.66
C ILE A 290 -3.68 17.72 16.99
N LYS A 291 -3.10 18.55 16.12
CA LYS A 291 -1.73 19.07 16.27
C LYS A 291 -1.66 20.45 16.89
N LEU A 292 -2.75 21.22 16.82
CA LEU A 292 -2.79 22.61 17.26
C LEU A 292 -4.19 22.94 17.78
N VAL A 293 -4.23 23.66 18.89
CA VAL A 293 -5.44 24.11 19.58
C VAL A 293 -5.33 25.62 19.78
N VAL A 294 -6.36 26.36 19.36
CA VAL A 294 -6.48 27.80 19.63
C VAL A 294 -7.73 28.02 20.45
N ILE A 295 -7.58 28.68 21.58
CA ILE A 295 -8.68 29.05 22.48
C ILE A 295 -8.69 30.57 22.58
N ASP A 296 -9.76 31.20 22.09
CA ASP A 296 -9.92 32.64 22.12
C ASP A 296 -10.92 33.04 23.21
N ASP A 297 -10.41 33.67 24.25
CA ASP A 297 -11.14 34.30 25.36
C ASP A 297 -12.21 33.41 26.03
N PRO A 298 -11.82 32.25 26.59
CA PRO A 298 -12.75 31.19 27.01
C PRO A 298 -13.62 31.54 28.22
N ILE A 299 -13.31 32.62 28.94
CA ILE A 299 -13.92 32.99 30.23
C ILE A 299 -14.94 34.13 30.09
N SER A 300 -15.09 34.68 28.88
CA SER A 300 -15.98 35.83 28.65
C SER A 300 -17.46 35.50 28.91
N SER A 301 -18.16 36.47 29.51
CA SER A 301 -19.62 36.42 29.74
C SER A 301 -20.15 35.33 30.68
N LEU A 302 -19.28 34.78 31.55
CA LEU A 302 -19.66 33.82 32.60
C LEU A 302 -19.82 34.51 33.96
N ASP A 303 -20.72 33.98 34.78
CA ASP A 303 -20.84 34.36 36.19
C ASP A 303 -19.64 33.86 37.02
N ASP A 304 -19.40 34.47 38.18
CA ASP A 304 -18.23 34.15 39.01
C ASP A 304 -18.23 32.68 39.50
N SER A 305 -19.40 32.03 39.60
CA SER A 305 -19.53 30.61 39.95
C SER A 305 -19.01 29.67 38.85
N ASN A 306 -19.33 29.94 37.59
CA ASN A 306 -18.95 29.09 36.46
C ASN A 306 -17.53 29.35 35.95
N LYS A 307 -16.98 30.55 36.22
CA LYS A 307 -15.59 30.90 35.85
C LYS A 307 -14.55 29.91 36.38
N PHE A 308 -14.71 29.43 37.61
CA PHE A 308 -13.75 28.50 38.22
C PHE A 308 -13.66 27.19 37.43
N TYR A 309 -14.81 26.64 37.02
CA TYR A 309 -14.84 25.39 36.28
C TYR A 309 -14.20 25.53 34.88
N VAL A 310 -14.53 26.62 34.19
CA VAL A 310 -13.90 26.95 32.89
C VAL A 310 -12.39 27.12 33.01
N LEU A 311 -11.91 27.80 34.06
CA LEU A 311 -10.48 27.93 34.34
C LEU A 311 -9.79 26.57 34.47
N GLU A 312 -10.40 25.61 35.15
CA GLU A 312 -9.83 24.26 35.32
C GLU A 312 -9.83 23.46 34.01
N ILE A 313 -10.88 23.58 33.17
CA ILE A 313 -10.88 23.01 31.82
C ILE A 313 -9.72 23.58 30.99
N VAL A 314 -9.58 24.90 30.97
CA VAL A 314 -8.53 25.57 30.20
C VAL A 314 -7.14 25.14 30.69
N LYS A 315 -6.91 25.08 32.01
CA LYS A 315 -5.66 24.57 32.57
C LYS A 315 -5.40 23.10 32.23
N LYS A 316 -6.44 22.26 32.22
CA LYS A 316 -6.33 20.86 31.83
C LYS A 316 -5.89 20.75 30.37
N ILE A 317 -6.51 21.51 29.46
CA ILE A 317 -6.08 21.57 28.05
C ILE A 317 -4.62 22.03 27.96
N LEU A 318 -4.25 23.11 28.65
CA LEU A 318 -2.86 23.63 28.67
C LEU A 318 -1.82 22.66 29.24
N SER A 319 -2.24 21.62 29.97
CA SER A 319 -1.34 20.59 30.51
C SER A 319 -1.02 19.47 29.51
N GLU A 320 -1.71 19.44 28.37
CA GLU A 320 -1.46 18.46 27.31
C GLU A 320 -0.13 18.75 26.60
N ASN A 321 0.73 17.73 26.49
CA ASN A 321 2.09 17.90 25.97
C ASN A 321 2.21 17.63 24.46
N PHE A 322 1.12 17.22 23.81
CA PHE A 322 1.15 16.75 22.43
C PHE A 322 0.83 17.85 21.39
N PRO A 323 -0.28 18.61 21.51
CA PRO A 323 -0.56 19.70 20.57
C PRO A 323 0.20 20.99 20.93
N GLN A 324 0.38 21.87 19.95
CA GLN A 324 0.72 23.27 20.21
C GLN A 324 -0.54 24.03 20.62
N ILE A 325 -0.53 24.70 21.78
CA ILE A 325 -1.71 25.37 22.31
C ILE A 325 -1.49 26.88 22.37
N PHE A 326 -2.41 27.63 21.77
CA PHE A 326 -2.49 29.09 21.90
C PHE A 326 -3.75 29.44 22.68
N LEU A 327 -3.56 30.16 23.79
CA LEU A 327 -4.66 30.72 24.57
C LEU A 327 -4.56 32.23 24.52
N LEU A 328 -5.64 32.85 24.07
CA LEU A 328 -5.78 34.30 23.95
C LEU A 328 -6.81 34.77 24.98
N THR A 329 -6.56 35.90 25.61
CA THR A 329 -7.57 36.58 26.43
C THR A 329 -7.30 38.07 26.42
N HIS A 330 -8.38 38.85 26.48
CA HIS A 330 -8.30 40.30 26.64
C HIS A 330 -8.36 40.70 28.14
N SER A 331 -8.63 39.76 29.04
CA SER A 331 -8.77 39.99 30.47
C SER A 331 -7.46 39.72 31.20
N TRP A 332 -6.87 40.78 31.77
CA TRP A 332 -5.65 40.65 32.56
C TRP A 332 -5.86 39.81 33.83
N ASN A 333 -7.07 39.83 34.39
CA ASN A 333 -7.41 39.01 35.55
C ASN A 333 -7.37 37.52 35.20
N ASP A 334 -8.00 37.16 34.08
CA ASP A 334 -8.08 35.76 33.65
C ASP A 334 -6.70 35.26 33.22
N PHE A 335 -5.92 36.10 32.54
CA PHE A 335 -4.50 35.87 32.31
C PHE A 335 -3.75 35.52 33.60
N CYS A 336 -3.94 36.30 34.67
CA CYS A 336 -3.28 36.03 35.96
C CYS A 336 -3.79 34.72 36.59
N GLN A 337 -5.07 34.39 36.50
CA GLN A 337 -5.62 33.14 37.05
C GLN A 337 -5.13 31.90 36.28
N ILE A 338 -5.07 31.98 34.96
CA ILE A 338 -4.62 30.90 34.09
C ILE A 338 -3.12 30.67 34.25
N THR A 339 -2.33 31.74 34.23
CA THR A 339 -0.86 31.65 34.34
C THR A 339 -0.38 31.44 35.78
N TYR A 340 -1.29 31.36 36.75
CA TYR A 340 -0.94 31.13 38.15
C TYR A 340 -0.24 29.78 38.32
N GLY A 341 0.98 29.80 38.86
CA GLY A 341 1.80 28.60 39.04
C GLY A 341 2.55 28.11 37.80
N ILE A 342 2.32 28.70 36.62
CA ILE A 342 3.10 28.40 35.41
C ILE A 342 4.49 29.04 35.54
N LYS A 343 5.53 28.21 35.53
CA LYS A 343 6.92 28.66 35.42
C LYS A 343 7.29 28.73 33.94
N THR A 344 7.88 29.82 33.48
CA THR A 344 8.31 30.00 32.08
C THR A 344 9.78 29.63 31.87
N ALA A 345 10.61 29.69 32.91
CA ALA A 345 12.00 29.26 32.84
C ALA A 345 12.06 27.72 32.78
N ASP A 346 12.79 27.19 31.81
CA ASP A 346 13.01 25.76 31.56
C ASP A 346 11.72 24.95 31.34
N THR A 347 10.66 25.57 30.81
CA THR A 347 9.41 24.90 30.43
C THR A 347 9.03 25.19 28.98
N ASN A 348 8.02 24.48 28.46
CA ASN A 348 7.49 24.65 27.12
C ASN A 348 6.48 25.81 27.00
N TYR A 349 6.32 26.64 28.03
CA TYR A 349 5.33 27.72 28.05
C TYR A 349 5.93 29.07 27.65
N GLY A 350 5.32 29.73 26.68
CA GLY A 350 5.59 31.12 26.32
C GLY A 350 4.45 32.03 26.81
N ILE A 351 4.80 33.15 27.45
CA ILE A 351 3.83 34.15 27.89
C ILE A 351 4.11 35.46 27.17
N PHE A 352 3.09 35.97 26.49
CA PHE A 352 3.20 37.12 25.60
C PHE A 352 2.14 38.17 25.90
N GLU A 353 2.47 39.42 25.62
CA GLU A 353 1.56 40.56 25.69
C GLU A 353 1.47 41.18 24.28
N ILE A 354 0.24 41.33 23.79
CA ILE A 354 -0.04 42.08 22.56
C ILE A 354 -0.23 43.54 22.95
N TYR A 355 0.59 44.43 22.39
CA TYR A 355 0.55 45.86 22.68
C TYR A 355 0.57 46.70 21.39
N LYS A 356 0.24 47.98 21.52
CA LYS A 356 0.33 48.95 20.43
C LYS A 356 1.66 49.67 20.51
N ASN A 357 2.51 49.54 19.48
CA ASN A 357 3.82 50.20 19.47
C ASN A 357 3.69 51.65 18.96
N SER A 358 3.79 52.61 19.87
CA SER A 358 3.77 54.05 19.57
C SER A 358 4.88 54.49 18.61
N SER A 359 6.06 53.85 18.68
CA SER A 359 7.20 54.13 17.81
C SER A 359 7.02 53.58 16.39
N ASN A 360 6.06 52.69 16.20
CA ASN A 360 5.73 52.07 14.93
C ASN A 360 4.25 52.32 14.58
N ASN A 361 3.84 53.59 14.57
CA ASN A 361 2.52 54.05 14.12
C ASN A 361 1.32 53.29 14.77
N PHE A 362 1.47 52.86 16.02
CA PHE A 362 0.48 52.07 16.77
C PHE A 362 0.09 50.73 16.09
N TYR A 363 0.98 50.12 15.32
CA TYR A 363 0.80 48.73 14.90
C TYR A 363 0.80 47.79 16.11
N SER A 364 0.02 46.70 16.02
CA SER A 364 0.02 45.65 17.05
C SER A 364 1.32 44.86 16.98
N GLU A 365 2.02 44.76 18.10
CA GLU A 365 3.25 43.98 18.25
C GLU A 365 3.14 43.05 19.46
N ILE A 366 3.99 42.02 19.48
CA ILE A 366 4.04 41.02 20.54
C ILE A 366 5.35 41.18 21.29
N ARG A 367 5.27 41.27 22.61
CA ARG A 367 6.45 41.21 23.49
C ARG A 367 6.31 40.06 24.48
N THR A 368 7.44 39.59 25.00
CA THR A 368 7.43 38.67 26.14
C THR A 368 6.89 39.38 27.37
N CYS A 369 5.97 38.72 28.09
CA CYS A 369 5.47 39.22 29.35
C CYS A 369 6.41 38.77 30.48
N GLN A 370 6.81 39.70 31.36
CA GLN A 370 7.77 39.40 32.44
C GLN A 370 7.21 38.45 33.52
N GLY A 371 5.92 38.13 33.47
CA GLY A 371 5.30 37.10 34.30
C GLY A 371 3.89 37.46 34.74
N ASN A 372 3.36 36.67 35.67
CA ASN A 372 2.06 36.88 36.28
C ASN A 372 2.13 38.05 37.28
N ILE A 373 1.91 39.27 36.76
CA ILE A 373 1.85 40.50 37.56
C ILE A 373 0.38 40.80 37.84
N ALA A 374 -0.02 40.84 39.12
CA ALA A 374 -1.39 41.15 39.51
C ALA A 374 -1.89 42.47 38.90
N PRO A 375 -3.18 42.59 38.51
CA PRO A 375 -3.71 43.78 37.85
C PRO A 375 -3.40 45.08 38.58
N TYR A 376 -3.56 45.09 39.92
CA TYR A 376 -3.24 46.25 40.75
C TYR A 376 -1.78 46.68 40.63
N LYS A 377 -0.85 45.71 40.70
CA LYS A 377 0.59 45.96 40.62
C LYS A 377 0.99 46.48 39.23
N LYS A 378 0.41 45.93 38.17
CA LYS A 378 0.63 46.40 36.79
C LYS A 378 0.22 47.87 36.64
N LEU A 379 -0.99 48.23 37.07
CA LEU A 379 -1.46 49.62 37.06
C LEU A 379 -0.55 50.52 37.89
N PHE A 380 -0.10 50.05 39.06
CA PHE A 380 0.80 50.80 39.92
C PHE A 380 2.12 51.12 39.22
N GLN A 381 2.75 50.12 38.59
CA GLN A 381 4.00 50.28 37.85
C GLN A 381 3.84 51.26 36.67
N GLU A 382 2.73 51.19 35.94
CA GLU A 382 2.41 52.14 34.85
C GLU A 382 2.35 53.58 35.36
N ILE A 383 1.58 53.84 36.42
CA ILE A 383 1.51 55.20 37.01
C ILE A 383 2.85 55.62 37.63
N TYR A 384 3.62 54.68 38.19
CA TYR A 384 4.95 54.96 38.73
C TYR A 384 5.91 55.42 37.63
N ILE A 385 5.89 54.82 36.44
CA ILE A 385 6.68 55.26 35.28
C ILE A 385 6.17 56.62 34.78
N LEU A 386 4.84 56.77 34.65
CA LEU A 386 4.21 58.01 34.18
C LEU A 386 4.56 59.23 35.03
N LYS A 387 4.81 59.05 36.33
CA LYS A 387 5.19 60.15 37.21
C LYS A 387 6.51 60.81 36.77
N ASP A 388 7.42 60.09 36.11
CA ASP A 388 8.76 60.58 35.80
C ASP A 388 8.92 61.00 34.32
N LYS A 389 7.89 60.78 33.47
CA LYS A 389 7.87 61.21 32.07
C LYS A 389 7.74 62.73 31.91
N TYR A 390 8.26 63.24 30.79
CA TYR A 390 7.94 64.59 30.32
C TYR A 390 6.59 64.62 29.60
N THR A 391 5.94 65.79 29.58
CA THR A 391 4.59 65.97 29.04
C THR A 391 4.48 65.60 27.54
N ASP A 392 5.55 65.81 26.79
CA ASP A 392 5.71 65.52 25.37
C ASP A 392 6.05 64.05 25.07
N GLU A 393 6.37 63.25 26.09
CA GLU A 393 6.65 61.81 25.98
C GLU A 393 5.42 60.93 26.27
N LEU A 394 4.27 61.55 26.57
CA LEU A 394 3.04 60.83 26.88
C LEU A 394 2.41 60.28 25.62
N GLU A 395 2.19 58.97 25.61
CA GLU A 395 1.46 58.31 24.54
C GLU A 395 -0.05 58.60 24.64
N GLN A 396 -0.74 58.56 23.51
CA GLN A 396 -2.18 58.83 23.46
C GLN A 396 -2.97 57.87 24.37
N CYS A 397 -2.58 56.60 24.45
CA CYS A 397 -3.22 55.61 25.33
C CYS A 397 -3.04 55.95 26.82
N GLU A 398 -1.84 56.41 27.22
CA GLU A 398 -1.54 56.84 28.59
C GLU A 398 -2.42 58.02 28.98
N ILE A 399 -2.65 58.96 28.05
CA ILE A 399 -3.50 60.12 28.27
C ILE A 399 -4.95 59.71 28.58
N TYR A 400 -5.50 58.73 27.84
CA TYR A 400 -6.89 58.30 28.02
C TYR A 400 -7.10 57.45 29.28
N HIS A 401 -6.15 56.61 29.67
CA HIS A 401 -6.35 55.64 30.75
C HIS A 401 -5.79 56.07 32.11
N ALA A 402 -4.82 57.00 32.18
CA ALA A 402 -4.13 57.35 33.42
C ALA A 402 -5.07 57.78 34.57
N ALA A 403 -6.12 58.56 34.28
CA ALA A 403 -7.09 58.98 35.29
C ALA A 403 -7.81 57.79 35.94
N ASN A 404 -8.25 56.83 35.12
CA ASN A 404 -8.91 55.62 35.59
C ASN A 404 -7.94 54.70 36.34
N SER A 405 -6.72 54.54 35.84
CA SER A 405 -5.67 53.76 36.51
C SER A 405 -5.34 54.34 37.88
N MET A 406 -5.13 55.67 37.98
CA MET A 406 -4.92 56.36 39.27
C MET A 406 -6.10 56.18 40.23
N ARG A 407 -7.35 56.27 39.72
CA ARG A 407 -8.55 56.04 40.51
C ARG A 407 -8.55 54.65 41.14
N ARG A 408 -8.38 53.61 40.32
CA ARG A 408 -8.38 52.21 40.75
C ARG A 408 -7.27 51.92 41.76
N ILE A 409 -6.07 52.45 41.52
CA ILE A 409 -4.95 52.32 42.46
C ILE A 409 -5.30 52.94 43.82
N PHE A 410 -5.91 54.13 43.81
CA PHE A 410 -6.19 54.85 45.04
C PHE A 410 -7.39 54.25 45.78
N GLU A 411 -8.43 53.80 45.07
CA GLU A 411 -9.57 53.05 45.63
C GLU A 411 -9.09 51.79 46.35
N GLU A 412 -8.31 50.94 45.67
CA GLU A 412 -7.77 49.71 46.27
C GLU A 412 -6.86 50.02 47.47
N PHE A 413 -5.93 50.98 47.32
CA PHE A 413 -5.04 51.37 48.42
C PHE A 413 -5.79 51.86 49.65
N LEU A 414 -6.79 52.73 49.47
CA LEU A 414 -7.58 53.26 50.58
C LEU A 414 -8.45 52.18 51.21
N ASN A 415 -9.03 51.27 50.41
CA ASN A 415 -9.87 50.19 50.93
C ASN A 415 -9.10 49.25 51.88
N PHE A 416 -7.80 49.01 51.63
CA PHE A 416 -6.92 48.28 52.56
C PHE A 416 -6.64 49.02 53.87
N LYS A 417 -6.75 50.35 53.88
CA LYS A 417 -6.50 51.17 55.08
C LYS A 417 -7.79 51.44 55.86
N LYS A 418 -8.90 51.64 55.15
CA LYS A 418 -10.23 51.87 55.71
C LYS A 418 -11.29 51.38 54.73
N THR A 419 -12.08 50.41 55.16
CA THR A 419 -13.14 49.81 54.35
C THR A 419 -14.13 50.88 53.86
N ASN A 420 -14.52 50.80 52.59
CA ASN A 420 -15.48 51.70 51.92
C ASN A 420 -15.03 53.18 51.79
N LEU A 421 -13.76 53.50 52.04
CA LEU A 421 -13.24 54.85 51.80
C LEU A 421 -12.89 55.05 50.33
N LEU A 422 -13.73 55.80 49.61
CA LEU A 422 -13.50 56.15 48.20
C LEU A 422 -12.65 57.41 48.05
N PRO A 423 -11.78 57.50 47.02
CA PRO A 423 -10.94 58.67 46.75
C PRO A 423 -11.76 59.76 46.05
N GLN A 424 -12.71 60.34 46.79
CA GLN A 424 -13.58 61.42 46.32
C GLN A 424 -13.28 62.73 47.05
N LYS A 425 -13.62 63.85 46.41
CA LYS A 425 -13.40 65.19 46.99
C LYS A 425 -14.11 65.39 48.33
N SER A 426 -15.30 64.82 48.49
CA SER A 426 -16.07 64.81 49.74
C SER A 426 -15.33 64.13 50.89
N ASN A 427 -14.49 63.14 50.58
CA ASN A 427 -13.74 62.34 51.56
C ASN A 427 -12.33 62.90 51.80
N GLN A 428 -11.99 64.08 51.26
CA GLN A 428 -10.64 64.63 51.38
C GLN A 428 -10.19 64.78 52.85
N ALA A 429 -11.06 65.28 53.74
CA ALA A 429 -10.73 65.44 55.15
C ALA A 429 -10.43 64.09 55.84
N GLU A 430 -11.12 63.04 55.44
CA GLU A 430 -10.94 61.69 55.98
C GLU A 430 -9.63 61.07 55.47
N ILE A 431 -9.28 61.28 54.20
CA ILE A 431 -7.98 60.88 53.63
C ILE A 431 -6.83 61.64 54.31
N GLU A 432 -7.02 62.93 54.61
CA GLU A 432 -6.05 63.72 55.39
C GLU A 432 -5.86 63.20 56.83
N SER A 433 -6.94 62.77 57.50
CA SER A 433 -6.85 62.10 58.81
C SER A 433 -6.07 60.80 58.72
N LEU A 434 -6.38 59.97 57.72
CA LEU A 434 -5.72 58.70 57.49
C LEU A 434 -4.21 58.89 57.21
N TYR A 435 -3.83 59.93 56.48
CA TYR A 435 -2.43 60.27 56.30
C TYR A 435 -1.76 60.67 57.62
N TYR A 436 -2.42 61.45 58.46
CA TYR A 436 -1.88 61.81 59.78
C TYR A 436 -1.68 60.57 60.65
N GLU A 437 -2.65 59.68 60.68
CA GLU A 437 -2.58 58.41 61.41
C GLU A 437 -1.43 57.53 60.90
N ALA A 438 -1.23 57.45 59.58
CA ALA A 438 -0.16 56.65 58.98
C ALA A 438 1.24 57.24 59.16
N THR A 439 1.38 58.58 59.18
CA THR A 439 2.69 59.26 59.09
C THR A 439 3.11 60.03 60.34
N GLY A 440 2.19 60.28 61.27
CA GLY A 440 2.37 61.18 62.41
C GLY A 440 2.54 62.66 62.04
N LYS A 441 2.29 63.04 60.78
CA LYS A 441 2.49 64.40 60.26
C LYS A 441 1.27 64.89 59.51
N THR A 442 0.91 66.15 59.69
CA THR A 442 -0.18 66.76 58.93
C THR A 442 0.25 67.00 57.47
N LEU A 443 -0.66 66.85 56.51
CA LEU A 443 -0.39 67.30 55.14
C LEU A 443 -0.18 68.83 55.15
N GLY A 444 0.96 69.30 54.66
CA GLY A 444 1.17 70.72 54.44
C GLY A 444 0.18 71.29 53.41
N ASN A 445 -0.16 72.58 53.52
CA ASN A 445 -1.18 73.24 52.69
C ASN A 445 -1.03 72.98 51.18
N ASN A 446 0.21 72.98 50.69
CA ASN A 446 0.48 72.75 49.27
C ASN A 446 0.15 71.29 48.85
N LYS A 447 0.42 70.30 49.72
CA LYS A 447 0.03 68.90 49.47
C LYS A 447 -1.48 68.71 49.58
N LYS A 448 -2.17 69.40 50.50
CA LYS A 448 -3.64 69.34 50.62
C LYS A 448 -4.33 69.82 49.34
N ARG A 449 -3.82 70.91 48.77
CA ARG A 449 -4.29 71.42 47.47
C ARG A 449 -4.11 70.39 46.37
N LYS A 450 -2.91 69.80 46.25
CA LYS A 450 -2.60 68.76 45.26
C LYS A 450 -3.44 67.49 45.42
N LEU A 451 -3.64 67.00 46.65
CA LEU A 451 -4.58 65.91 46.92
C LEU A 451 -5.98 66.28 46.42
N GLY A 452 -6.40 67.51 46.70
CA GLY A 452 -7.67 68.02 46.22
C GLY A 452 -7.82 68.07 44.71
N GLU A 453 -6.76 68.46 43.99
CA GLU A 453 -6.68 68.46 42.53
C GLU A 453 -6.74 67.02 41.99
N LEU A 454 -5.99 66.09 42.58
CA LEU A 454 -6.00 64.67 42.25
C LEU A 454 -7.40 64.05 42.39
N LEU A 455 -8.06 64.27 43.52
CA LEU A 455 -9.41 63.73 43.78
C LEU A 455 -10.44 64.27 42.78
N THR A 456 -10.30 65.52 42.36
CA THR A 456 -11.14 66.08 41.30
C THR A 456 -10.79 65.46 39.95
N PHE A 457 -9.50 65.33 39.63
CA PHE A 457 -9.00 64.78 38.37
C PHE A 457 -9.54 63.36 38.11
N ILE A 458 -9.36 62.45 39.07
CA ILE A 458 -9.74 61.03 38.91
C ILE A 458 -11.26 60.78 38.91
N ASN A 459 -12.08 61.74 39.37
CA ASN A 459 -13.55 61.60 39.42
C ASN A 459 -14.29 62.43 38.35
N VAL A 460 -13.73 63.56 37.88
CA VAL A 460 -14.41 64.50 36.96
C VAL A 460 -13.90 64.38 35.53
N LEU A 461 -12.62 64.05 35.33
CA LEU A 461 -11.97 64.13 34.01
C LEU A 461 -11.88 62.78 33.28
N SER A 462 -12.56 61.74 33.75
CA SER A 462 -12.82 60.55 32.91
C SER A 462 -13.70 60.85 31.67
N HIS A 463 -14.23 62.09 31.54
CA HIS A 463 -15.19 62.49 30.50
C HIS A 463 -14.87 63.81 29.76
N ARG A 464 -13.66 64.39 29.85
CA ARG A 464 -13.23 65.61 29.12
C ARG A 464 -11.83 65.47 28.52
N PRO A 465 -11.40 66.31 27.54
CA PRO A 465 -10.04 66.27 26.99
C PRO A 465 -9.01 66.52 28.10
N ILE A 466 -8.26 65.48 28.44
CA ILE A 466 -7.28 65.49 29.53
C ILE A 466 -6.02 66.21 29.06
N ARG A 467 -5.51 67.17 29.84
CA ARG A 467 -4.24 67.82 29.55
C ARG A 467 -3.08 66.97 30.06
N ALA A 468 -2.06 66.78 29.23
CA ALA A 468 -0.90 65.96 29.51
C ALA A 468 -0.11 66.40 30.77
N ASP A 469 -0.09 67.69 31.08
CA ASP A 469 0.57 68.25 32.28
C ASP A 469 -0.13 67.85 33.59
N GLU A 470 -1.45 67.76 33.58
CA GLU A 470 -2.23 67.31 34.74
C GLU A 470 -1.98 65.84 35.06
N ILE A 471 -1.79 64.98 34.05
CA ILE A 471 -1.53 63.54 34.24
C ILE A 471 -0.23 63.31 35.01
N VAL A 472 0.88 63.92 34.56
CA VAL A 472 2.18 63.75 35.21
C VAL A 472 2.14 64.29 36.64
N GLN A 473 1.53 65.47 36.85
CA GLN A 473 1.46 66.09 38.17
C GLN A 473 0.59 65.31 39.15
N ASN A 474 -0.54 64.75 38.69
CA ASN A 474 -1.42 63.93 39.52
C ASN A 474 -0.80 62.55 39.81
N SER A 475 -0.11 61.95 38.84
CA SER A 475 0.66 60.71 39.03
C SER A 475 1.73 60.88 40.11
N LYS A 476 2.51 61.98 40.04
CA LYS A 476 3.49 62.35 41.08
C LYS A 476 2.82 62.50 42.45
N THR A 477 1.68 63.17 42.50
CA THR A 477 0.95 63.42 43.75
C THR A 477 0.45 62.12 44.39
N LEU A 478 -0.20 61.25 43.60
CA LEU A 478 -0.67 59.95 44.06
C LEU A 478 0.48 59.11 44.62
N MET A 479 1.56 58.97 43.85
CA MET A 479 2.73 58.19 44.24
C MET A 479 3.38 58.71 45.53
N GLN A 480 3.50 60.03 45.69
CA GLN A 480 4.04 60.65 46.91
C GLN A 480 3.15 60.42 48.14
N ILE A 481 1.83 60.45 47.97
CA ILE A 481 0.89 60.20 49.06
C ILE A 481 1.00 58.75 49.52
N ILE A 482 0.95 57.80 48.58
CA ILE A 482 1.09 56.36 48.88
C ILE A 482 2.45 56.08 49.52
N GLU A 483 3.56 56.59 48.97
CA GLU A 483 4.90 56.38 49.53
C GLU A 483 5.02 56.92 50.95
N SER A 484 4.40 58.07 51.24
CA SER A 484 4.44 58.68 52.56
C SER A 484 3.66 57.85 53.58
N MET A 485 2.47 57.35 53.19
CA MET A 485 1.59 56.59 54.06
C MET A 485 2.06 55.15 54.27
N ASP A 486 2.64 54.52 53.25
CA ASP A 486 3.11 53.15 53.31
C ASP A 486 4.28 52.92 52.35
N LYS A 487 5.48 53.15 52.87
CA LYS A 487 6.73 52.97 52.11
C LYS A 487 6.99 51.50 51.77
N VAL A 488 6.51 50.55 52.56
CA VAL A 488 6.70 49.11 52.30
C VAL A 488 5.86 48.72 51.09
N HIS A 489 4.56 49.04 51.11
CA HIS A 489 3.65 48.83 49.98
C HIS A 489 4.19 49.46 48.69
N PHE A 490 4.59 50.74 48.76
CA PHE A 490 5.13 51.47 47.63
C PHE A 490 6.37 50.78 47.01
N ASN A 491 7.30 50.32 47.85
CA ASN A 491 8.51 49.66 47.39
C ASN A 491 8.25 48.27 46.80
N GLU A 492 7.25 47.53 47.28
CA GLU A 492 6.90 46.23 46.70
C GLU A 492 6.13 46.34 45.38
N MET A 493 5.31 47.39 45.24
CA MET A 493 4.52 47.60 44.02
C MET A 493 5.31 48.22 42.87
N LYS A 494 6.37 49.00 43.14
CA LYS A 494 7.21 49.60 42.09
C LYS A 494 8.25 48.67 41.46
N LYS A 495 8.65 47.61 42.18
CA LYS A 495 9.53 46.54 41.66
C LYS A 495 8.79 45.77 40.60
#